data_AF-A0A2M7UVD2-F1
#
_entry.id   AF-A0A2M7UVD2-F1
#
_cell.length_a   1.000
_cell.length_b   1.000
_cell.length_c   1.000
_cell.angle_alpha   90.00
_cell.angle_beta   90.00
_cell.angle_gamma   90.00
#
_symmetry.space_group_name_H-M   'P 1'
#
loop_
_entity.id
_entity.type
_entity.pdbx_description
1 polymer ?
#
loop_
_entity_poly.entity_id
_entity_poly.type
_entity_poly.pdbx_seq_one_letter_code
_entity_poly.pdbx_strand_id
1 'polypeptide(L)'
;MKNLSSVVVLLFLFAWTAAAAADKIDVNTAPLEDLVKIIHIGEVRAKELISLRPFSSLDDLARIKGIGQAKVEDIKNEGLAWVGHEEKLAEIKPQLEKPEPVTYPPGIVINEILPSPEGPDETEEWIEIFNQNNFEVNLAGWQITDTEGATKTYTFPRETQIGPEGFLVLSRPTSKITLNNSGDGLNLIQPDGKITDKVNYEKAIRGQSYNRVDSKWTWSNALTPGSTNTIPAPIKEIEPSREGIKAPVSEEEVEEVLPKRGLAALGEQIPKETASFPPFLAALFVAIFSGTIILTLKKRVKNLDLLEK
;
A
#
# COMPACT_ATOMS: atom_id res chain seq x y z
N MET A 1 -45.77 -20.60 93.58
CA MET A 1 -45.67 -20.51 92.11
C MET A 1 -44.28 -19.93 91.83
N LYS A 2 -43.32 -20.67 91.22
CA LYS A 2 -43.10 -20.87 89.76
C LYS A 2 -42.90 -19.54 89.01
N ASN A 3 -41.79 -19.21 88.31
CA ASN A 3 -40.49 -19.89 87.99
C ASN A 3 -39.34 -18.83 88.07
N LEU A 4 -38.09 -19.13 88.43
CA LEU A 4 -36.91 -19.59 87.62
C LEU A 4 -36.50 -18.71 86.41
N SER A 5 -35.19 -18.47 86.29
CA SER A 5 -34.38 -17.95 85.16
C SER A 5 -34.14 -16.42 85.05
N SER A 6 -33.00 -15.91 84.55
CA SER A 6 -31.61 -16.46 84.42
C SER A 6 -30.67 -15.35 83.89
N VAL A 7 -29.36 -15.65 83.86
CA VAL A 7 -28.29 -15.01 83.05
C VAL A 7 -27.70 -13.68 83.54
N VAL A 8 -26.45 -13.78 84.01
CA VAL A 8 -25.44 -12.71 84.03
C VAL A 8 -24.85 -12.54 82.63
N VAL A 9 -24.72 -11.30 82.14
CA VAL A 9 -23.77 -10.97 81.05
C VAL A 9 -22.93 -9.77 81.45
N LEU A 10 -21.74 -10.04 82.00
CA LEU A 10 -20.55 -9.22 81.74
C LEU A 10 -20.29 -9.28 80.22
N LEU A 11 -19.88 -8.17 79.58
CA LEU A 11 -18.66 -8.17 78.76
C LEU A 11 -18.31 -6.78 78.19
N PHE A 12 -17.18 -6.26 78.69
CA PHE A 12 -16.13 -5.51 77.98
C PHE A 12 -16.48 -4.36 77.02
N LEU A 13 -16.06 -3.17 77.44
CA LEU A 13 -15.46 -2.18 76.54
C LEU A 13 -14.31 -2.83 75.76
N PHE A 14 -14.45 -2.98 74.45
CA PHE A 14 -13.31 -3.12 73.55
C PHE A 14 -13.33 -1.97 72.55
N ALA A 15 -12.28 -1.16 72.58
CA ALA A 15 -12.14 -0.04 71.66
C ALA A 15 -12.08 -0.57 70.22
N TRP A 16 -12.87 0.03 69.34
CA TRP A 16 -12.81 -0.25 67.91
C TRP A 16 -11.51 0.32 67.34
N THR A 17 -10.42 -0.44 67.43
CA THR A 17 -9.22 -0.18 66.63
C THR A 17 -9.58 -0.49 65.18
N ALA A 18 -9.99 0.53 64.45
CA ALA A 18 -10.05 0.48 63.00
C ALA A 18 -8.62 0.31 62.50
N ALA A 19 -8.20 -0.94 62.29
CA ALA A 19 -7.00 -1.24 61.53
C ALA A 19 -7.22 -0.67 60.12
N ALA A 20 -6.58 0.46 59.82
CA ALA A 20 -6.54 0.98 58.47
C ALA A 20 -5.90 -0.11 57.61
N ALA A 21 -6.68 -0.70 56.70
CA ALA A 21 -6.14 -1.62 55.72
C ALA A 21 -5.18 -0.82 54.83
N ALA A 22 -3.88 -1.07 54.97
CA ALA A 22 -2.91 -0.55 54.03
C ALA A 22 -3.19 -1.20 52.67
N ASP A 23 -3.43 -0.37 51.65
CA ASP A 23 -3.66 -0.84 50.29
C ASP A 23 -2.40 -1.57 49.80
N LYS A 24 -2.51 -2.90 49.66
CA LYS A 24 -1.39 -3.74 49.24
C LYS A 24 -1.04 -3.50 47.77
N ILE A 25 0.25 -3.34 47.53
CA ILE A 25 0.82 -2.96 46.24
C ILE A 25 1.09 -4.24 45.44
N ASP A 26 0.28 -4.49 44.41
CA ASP A 26 0.49 -5.64 43.50
C ASP A 26 1.69 -5.37 42.60
N VAL A 27 2.77 -6.14 42.76
CA VAL A 27 4.00 -5.97 42.00
C VAL A 27 3.80 -6.15 40.50
N ASN A 28 2.75 -6.84 40.05
CA ASN A 28 2.47 -7.04 38.63
C ASN A 28 1.69 -5.90 37.96
N THR A 29 0.92 -5.11 38.71
CA THR A 29 0.01 -4.10 38.13
C THR A 29 0.25 -2.68 38.62
N ALA A 30 0.81 -2.49 39.82
CA ALA A 30 0.98 -1.17 40.42
C ALA A 30 1.79 -0.20 39.54
N PRO A 31 1.45 1.10 39.50
CA PRO A 31 2.23 2.12 38.82
C PRO A 31 3.58 2.35 39.50
N LEU A 32 4.50 3.02 38.79
CA LEU A 32 5.85 3.31 39.28
C LEU A 32 5.85 4.02 40.66
N GLU A 33 4.92 4.95 40.86
CA GLU A 33 4.77 5.75 42.08
C GLU A 33 4.33 4.95 43.31
N ASP A 34 3.67 3.82 43.11
CA ASP A 34 3.32 2.89 44.19
C ASP A 34 4.47 1.92 44.46
N LEU A 35 5.09 1.37 43.41
CA LEU A 35 6.24 0.47 43.57
C LEU A 35 7.38 1.10 44.37
N VAL A 36 7.61 2.41 44.25
CA VAL A 36 8.66 3.12 45.02
C VAL A 36 8.38 3.26 46.52
N LYS A 37 7.17 2.88 46.98
CA LYS A 37 6.81 2.84 48.41
C LYS A 37 7.27 1.55 49.10
N ILE A 38 7.52 0.49 48.33
CA ILE A 38 8.00 -0.81 48.84
C ILE A 38 9.48 -0.68 49.25
N ILE A 39 9.85 -1.16 50.44
CA ILE A 39 11.26 -1.09 50.89
C ILE A 39 12.21 -1.78 49.90
N HIS A 40 13.43 -1.25 49.82
CA HIS A 40 14.45 -1.60 48.83
C HIS A 40 14.12 -1.32 47.35
N ILE A 41 12.87 -1.06 46.97
CA ILE A 41 12.44 -0.78 45.58
C ILE A 41 12.51 0.73 45.30
N GLY A 42 13.71 1.29 45.15
CA GLY A 42 13.86 2.66 44.63
C GLY A 42 13.50 2.76 43.13
N GLU A 43 13.32 3.97 42.60
CA GLU A 43 12.85 4.24 41.22
C GLU A 43 13.52 3.40 40.12
N VAL A 44 14.85 3.22 40.19
CA VAL A 44 15.62 2.39 39.24
C VAL A 44 15.14 0.94 39.26
N ARG A 45 14.94 0.36 40.45
CA ARG A 45 14.45 -1.01 40.63
C ARG A 45 12.96 -1.13 40.35
N ALA A 46 12.17 -0.08 40.59
CA ALA A 46 10.76 -0.05 40.22
C ALA A 46 10.59 -0.11 38.68
N LYS A 47 11.44 0.60 37.92
CA LYS A 47 11.49 0.49 36.44
C LYS A 47 11.93 -0.89 35.97
N GLU A 48 12.98 -1.46 36.59
CA GLU A 48 13.45 -2.80 36.29
C GLU A 48 12.38 -3.87 36.59
N LEU A 49 11.70 -3.75 37.74
CA LEU A 49 10.56 -4.58 38.13
C LEU A 49 9.46 -4.51 37.07
N ILE A 50 9.03 -3.31 36.64
CA ILE A 50 8.04 -3.16 35.57
C ILE A 50 8.47 -3.89 34.29
N SER A 51 9.75 -3.80 33.91
CA SER A 51 10.28 -4.48 32.71
C SER A 51 10.40 -6.00 32.83
N LEU A 52 10.44 -6.54 34.05
CA LEU A 52 10.60 -7.97 34.34
C LEU A 52 9.27 -8.68 34.65
N ARG A 53 8.15 -7.95 34.68
CA ARG A 53 6.80 -8.51 34.84
C ARG A 53 6.51 -9.60 33.79
N PRO A 54 5.74 -10.65 34.13
CA PRO A 54 5.16 -10.92 35.45
C PRO A 54 6.11 -11.60 36.43
N PHE A 55 5.74 -11.55 37.71
CA PHE A 55 6.28 -12.32 38.83
C PHE A 55 5.18 -13.26 39.36
N SER A 56 5.50 -14.53 39.60
CA SER A 56 4.53 -15.52 40.11
C SER A 56 4.50 -15.56 41.64
N SER A 57 5.54 -15.03 42.28
CA SER A 57 5.73 -14.96 43.72
C SER A 57 6.58 -13.74 44.09
N LEU A 58 6.57 -13.32 45.36
CA LEU A 58 7.51 -12.29 45.83
C LEU A 58 8.97 -12.79 45.78
N ASP A 59 9.21 -14.09 45.81
CA ASP A 59 10.55 -14.69 45.66
C ASP A 59 11.18 -14.42 44.29
N ASP A 60 10.35 -14.28 43.25
CA ASP A 60 10.80 -13.94 41.90
C ASP A 60 11.38 -12.52 41.80
N LEU A 61 11.14 -11.63 42.78
CA LEU A 61 11.76 -10.30 42.83
C LEU A 61 13.29 -10.37 42.93
N ALA A 62 13.86 -11.51 43.34
CA ALA A 62 15.30 -11.76 43.29
C ALA A 62 15.90 -11.75 41.86
N ARG A 63 15.06 -11.73 40.82
CA ARG A 63 15.46 -11.47 39.42
C ARG A 63 15.95 -10.03 39.19
N ILE A 64 15.53 -9.07 40.03
CA ILE A 64 15.88 -7.64 39.90
C ILE A 64 17.29 -7.39 40.42
N LYS A 65 18.11 -6.67 39.67
CA LYS A 65 19.52 -6.43 40.01
C LYS A 65 19.67 -5.73 41.38
N GLY A 66 20.28 -6.45 42.31
CA GLY A 66 20.55 -5.96 43.67
C GLY A 66 19.37 -6.07 44.64
N ILE A 67 18.31 -6.79 44.28
CA ILE A 67 17.38 -7.44 45.20
C ILE A 67 17.86 -8.89 45.38
N GLY A 68 18.43 -9.20 46.54
CA GLY A 68 18.79 -10.56 46.93
C GLY A 68 17.76 -11.13 47.91
N GLN A 69 17.85 -12.42 48.21
CA GLN A 69 16.90 -13.13 49.08
C GLN A 69 16.65 -12.45 50.43
N ALA A 70 17.67 -11.86 51.08
CA ALA A 70 17.48 -11.09 52.31
C ALA A 70 16.54 -9.88 52.14
N LYS A 71 16.62 -9.17 51.00
CA LYS A 71 15.74 -8.03 50.70
C LYS A 71 14.34 -8.46 50.28
N VAL A 72 14.22 -9.62 49.62
CA VAL A 72 12.92 -10.24 49.35
C VAL A 72 12.22 -10.55 50.67
N GLU A 73 12.95 -11.10 51.64
CA GLU A 73 12.41 -11.39 52.97
C GLU A 73 12.04 -10.10 53.72
N ASP A 74 12.85 -9.04 53.65
CA ASP A 74 12.46 -7.72 54.17
C ASP A 74 11.13 -7.25 53.53
N ILE A 75 11.01 -7.30 52.19
CA ILE A 75 9.79 -6.91 51.44
C ILE A 75 8.56 -7.74 51.84
N LYS A 76 8.73 -9.05 52.09
CA LYS A 76 7.67 -9.92 52.61
C LYS A 76 7.21 -9.48 54.00
N ASN A 77 8.16 -9.17 54.90
CA ASN A 77 7.89 -8.76 56.27
C ASN A 77 7.31 -7.34 56.38
N GLU A 78 7.55 -6.46 55.40
CA GLU A 78 6.87 -5.18 55.25
C GLU A 78 5.36 -5.36 55.02
N GLY A 79 4.94 -6.43 54.33
CA GLY A 79 3.53 -6.77 54.10
C GLY A 79 2.77 -5.85 53.13
N LEU A 80 3.41 -4.80 52.61
CA LEU A 80 2.87 -3.91 51.58
C LEU A 80 2.85 -4.58 50.20
N ALA A 81 3.92 -5.28 49.81
CA ALA A 81 3.98 -5.95 48.52
C ALA A 81 3.15 -7.24 48.51
N TRP A 82 2.48 -7.51 47.39
CA TRP A 82 1.90 -8.83 47.11
C TRP A 82 1.96 -9.13 45.60
N VAL A 83 1.70 -10.39 45.26
CA VAL A 83 1.44 -10.83 43.88
C VAL A 83 -0.05 -11.12 43.76
N GLY A 84 -0.71 -10.47 42.81
CA GLY A 84 -2.12 -10.74 42.49
C GLY A 84 -2.40 -12.21 42.21
N HIS A 85 -3.36 -12.82 42.91
CA HIS A 85 -4.01 -14.04 42.43
C HIS A 85 -4.84 -13.70 41.18
N GLU A 86 -4.76 -14.53 40.14
CA GLU A 86 -5.32 -14.23 38.79
C GLU A 86 -6.84 -13.97 38.76
N GLU A 87 -7.58 -14.33 39.81
CA GLU A 87 -9.05 -14.30 39.87
C GLU A 87 -9.69 -12.91 39.76
N LYS A 88 -8.91 -11.81 39.82
CA LYS A 88 -9.40 -10.44 39.54
C LYS A 88 -8.66 -9.70 38.42
N LEU A 89 -7.92 -10.45 37.59
CA LEU A 89 -7.22 -9.93 36.40
C LEU A 89 -7.76 -10.53 35.07
N ALA A 90 -8.87 -11.27 35.13
CA ALA A 90 -9.54 -11.81 33.94
C ALA A 90 -10.29 -10.75 33.11
N GLU A 91 -10.70 -9.62 33.71
CA GLU A 91 -11.49 -8.58 33.03
C GLU A 91 -10.67 -7.41 32.46
N ILE A 92 -9.35 -7.32 32.74
CA ILE A 92 -8.47 -6.24 32.24
C ILE A 92 -7.12 -6.79 31.75
N LYS A 93 -7.15 -7.94 31.06
CA LYS A 93 -6.15 -8.17 30.00
C LYS A 93 -6.62 -7.35 28.80
N PRO A 94 -5.78 -6.53 28.12
CA PRO A 94 -6.03 -6.30 26.71
C PRO A 94 -6.05 -7.70 26.09
N GLN A 95 -7.20 -8.11 25.56
CA GLN A 95 -7.31 -9.49 25.12
C GLN A 95 -6.24 -9.72 24.05
N LEU A 96 -5.32 -10.65 24.32
CA LEU A 96 -4.75 -11.48 23.27
C LEU A 96 -5.86 -12.42 22.80
N GLU A 97 -6.95 -11.81 22.31
CA GLU A 97 -7.81 -12.40 21.30
C GLU A 97 -6.84 -12.93 20.25
N LYS A 98 -6.89 -14.25 20.04
CA LYS A 98 -6.48 -14.83 18.76
C LYS A 98 -7.11 -13.90 17.71
N PRO A 99 -6.32 -13.14 16.92
CA PRO A 99 -6.83 -11.99 16.21
C PRO A 99 -8.05 -12.43 15.41
N GLU A 100 -9.17 -11.73 15.59
CA GLU A 100 -10.38 -12.05 14.85
C GLU A 100 -10.01 -12.11 13.36
N PRO A 101 -10.44 -13.16 12.63
CA PRO A 101 -10.01 -13.36 11.26
C PRO A 101 -10.40 -12.13 10.44
N VAL A 102 -9.41 -11.32 10.08
CA VAL A 102 -9.63 -10.05 9.38
C VAL A 102 -10.31 -10.37 8.07
N THR A 103 -11.57 -9.96 7.93
CA THR A 103 -12.33 -10.15 6.71
C THR A 103 -12.08 -8.95 5.80
N TYR A 104 -11.58 -9.22 4.60
CA TYR A 104 -11.40 -8.21 3.57
C TYR A 104 -12.66 -8.11 2.71
N PRO A 105 -13.08 -6.89 2.32
CA PRO A 105 -14.26 -6.72 1.49
C PRO A 105 -14.07 -7.42 0.14
N PRO A 106 -15.07 -8.16 -0.36
CA PRO A 106 -15.07 -8.70 -1.71
C PRO A 106 -15.31 -7.57 -2.73
N GLY A 107 -15.39 -7.90 -4.02
CA GLY A 107 -15.79 -6.93 -5.05
C GLY A 107 -14.74 -5.88 -5.42
N ILE A 108 -13.48 -6.05 -5.01
CA ILE A 108 -12.36 -5.30 -5.55
C ILE A 108 -11.75 -6.13 -6.68
N VAL A 109 -11.68 -5.55 -7.88
CA VAL A 109 -11.27 -6.25 -9.11
C VAL A 109 -10.31 -5.41 -9.94
N ILE A 110 -9.46 -6.08 -10.72
CA ILE A 110 -8.71 -5.46 -11.82
C ILE A 110 -9.71 -5.21 -12.95
N ASN A 111 -9.85 -3.95 -13.36
CA ASN A 111 -10.91 -3.49 -14.26
C ASN A 111 -10.44 -3.27 -15.70
N GLU A 112 -9.32 -2.57 -15.85
CA GLU A 112 -8.75 -2.23 -17.16
C GLU A 112 -7.21 -2.16 -17.02
N ILE A 113 -6.49 -2.59 -18.05
CA ILE A 113 -5.03 -2.48 -18.11
C ILE A 113 -4.61 -1.99 -19.50
N LEU A 114 -3.57 -1.17 -19.57
CA LEU A 114 -2.94 -0.76 -20.83
C LEU A 114 -1.48 -1.22 -20.86
N PRO A 115 -1.18 -2.44 -21.39
CA PRO A 115 0.19 -2.94 -21.48
C PRO A 115 1.04 -2.29 -22.57
N SER A 116 0.39 -1.88 -23.68
CA SER A 116 1.06 -1.38 -24.87
C SER A 116 0.48 -0.01 -25.26
N PRO A 117 0.87 1.09 -24.59
CA PRO A 117 0.43 2.43 -24.96
C PRO A 117 0.89 2.84 -26.37
N GLU A 118 0.40 4.00 -26.86
CA GLU A 118 0.91 4.58 -28.10
C GLU A 118 2.23 5.35 -27.89
N GLY A 119 2.38 6.00 -26.73
CA GLY A 119 3.62 6.63 -26.29
C GLY A 119 4.52 5.67 -25.50
N PRO A 120 5.39 6.18 -24.60
CA PRO A 120 6.39 5.36 -23.93
C PRO A 120 5.82 4.46 -22.83
N ASP A 121 6.02 3.15 -22.97
CA ASP A 121 5.74 2.10 -21.99
C ASP A 121 6.13 2.52 -20.56
N GLU A 122 7.31 3.14 -20.35
CA GLU A 122 7.80 3.53 -19.01
C GLU A 122 6.93 4.54 -18.26
N THR A 123 6.06 5.27 -18.97
CA THR A 123 5.25 6.36 -18.41
C THR A 123 3.75 6.22 -18.68
N GLU A 124 3.36 5.51 -19.74
CA GLU A 124 1.98 5.44 -20.21
C GLU A 124 1.33 4.06 -20.00
N GLU A 125 2.07 3.03 -19.56
CA GLU A 125 1.46 1.83 -19.00
C GLU A 125 0.69 2.15 -17.71
N TRP A 126 -0.48 1.52 -17.54
CA TRP A 126 -1.26 1.63 -16.30
C TRP A 126 -2.16 0.42 -16.03
N ILE A 127 -2.54 0.31 -14.75
CA ILE A 127 -3.39 -0.73 -14.19
C ILE A 127 -4.53 -0.03 -13.44
N GLU A 128 -5.77 -0.43 -13.65
CA GLU A 128 -6.91 0.09 -12.91
C GLU A 128 -7.58 -0.96 -12.03
N ILE A 129 -7.89 -0.55 -10.80
CA ILE A 129 -8.71 -1.28 -9.85
C ILE A 129 -10.08 -0.61 -9.72
N PHE A 130 -11.14 -1.41 -9.74
CA PHE A 130 -12.52 -0.97 -9.53
C PHE A 130 -13.09 -1.54 -8.23
N ASN A 131 -13.81 -0.71 -7.48
CA ASN A 131 -14.59 -1.10 -6.32
C ASN A 131 -16.05 -1.34 -6.71
N GLN A 132 -16.47 -2.60 -6.83
CA GLN A 132 -17.84 -2.99 -7.16
C GLN A 132 -18.84 -2.78 -6.00
N ASN A 133 -18.38 -2.37 -4.82
CA ASN A 133 -19.23 -2.17 -3.66
C ASN A 133 -19.91 -0.80 -3.69
N ASN A 134 -21.09 -0.72 -3.07
CA ASN A 134 -21.79 0.53 -2.79
C ASN A 134 -21.29 1.24 -1.50
N PHE A 135 -20.10 0.89 -1.03
CA PHE A 135 -19.40 1.51 0.10
C PHE A 135 -17.91 1.66 -0.20
N GLU A 136 -17.24 2.59 0.50
CA GLU A 136 -15.81 2.83 0.36
C GLU A 136 -14.97 1.68 0.93
N VAL A 137 -13.89 1.33 0.22
CA VAL A 137 -12.96 0.27 0.63
C VAL A 137 -11.55 0.81 0.80
N ASN A 138 -10.95 0.56 1.97
CA ASN A 138 -9.54 0.78 2.22
C ASN A 138 -8.72 -0.45 1.73
N LEU A 139 -7.72 -0.21 0.88
CA LEU A 139 -6.84 -1.21 0.28
C LEU A 139 -5.50 -1.36 1.03
N ALA A 140 -5.32 -0.77 2.21
CA ALA A 140 -4.09 -0.86 3.00
C ALA A 140 -3.51 -2.29 3.07
N GLY A 141 -2.29 -2.46 2.56
CA GLY A 141 -1.58 -3.75 2.57
C GLY A 141 -2.05 -4.78 1.55
N TRP A 142 -3.08 -4.50 0.73
CA TRP A 142 -3.37 -5.29 -0.46
C TRP A 142 -2.20 -5.18 -1.43
N GLN A 143 -2.10 -6.12 -2.37
CA GLN A 143 -1.00 -6.17 -3.33
C GLN A 143 -1.47 -6.42 -4.76
N ILE A 144 -0.75 -5.87 -5.73
CA ILE A 144 -0.80 -6.30 -7.12
C ILE A 144 0.55 -6.90 -7.45
N THR A 145 0.56 -8.11 -8.01
CA THR A 145 1.79 -8.81 -8.41
C THR A 145 1.71 -9.24 -9.87
N ASP A 146 2.70 -8.82 -10.63
CA ASP A 146 3.02 -9.26 -11.99
C ASP A 146 3.38 -10.76 -12.02
N THR A 147 3.08 -11.43 -13.14
CA THR A 147 3.10 -12.89 -13.24
C THR A 147 4.20 -13.48 -14.11
N GLU A 148 4.78 -12.72 -15.05
CA GLU A 148 5.78 -13.25 -15.99
C GLU A 148 7.12 -12.51 -15.92
N GLY A 149 8.22 -13.23 -16.15
CA GLY A 149 9.56 -12.64 -16.14
C GLY A 149 10.00 -12.09 -14.77
N ALA A 150 10.38 -10.80 -14.72
CA ALA A 150 11.03 -10.18 -13.57
C ALA A 150 10.01 -9.59 -12.58
N THR A 151 9.23 -10.48 -11.97
CA THR A 151 8.00 -10.13 -11.22
C THR A 151 8.17 -8.99 -10.20
N LYS A 152 7.20 -8.08 -10.23
CA LYS A 152 7.08 -6.92 -9.33
C LYS A 152 5.82 -7.02 -8.48
N THR A 153 5.96 -6.69 -7.20
CA THR A 153 4.82 -6.52 -6.28
C THR A 153 4.68 -5.06 -5.88
N TYR A 154 3.54 -4.46 -6.20
CA TYR A 154 3.08 -3.21 -5.61
C TYR A 154 2.27 -3.53 -4.35
N THR A 155 2.51 -2.81 -3.26
CA THR A 155 1.70 -2.89 -2.03
C THR A 155 1.03 -1.56 -1.78
N PHE A 156 -0.29 -1.58 -1.60
CA PHE A 156 -1.11 -0.39 -1.39
C PHE A 156 -0.78 0.30 -0.04
N PRO A 157 -0.46 1.60 -0.04
CA PRO A 157 -0.27 2.40 1.17
C PRO A 157 -1.49 2.41 2.11
N ARG A 158 -1.25 2.73 3.40
CA ARG A 158 -2.29 2.71 4.45
C ARG A 158 -3.50 3.61 4.20
N GLU A 159 -3.28 4.71 3.49
CA GLU A 159 -4.30 5.72 3.20
C GLU A 159 -5.00 5.49 1.85
N THR A 160 -4.77 4.35 1.17
CA THR A 160 -5.39 4.09 -0.13
C THR A 160 -6.83 3.64 0.05
N GLN A 161 -7.77 4.49 -0.37
CA GLN A 161 -9.21 4.25 -0.34
C GLN A 161 -9.79 4.37 -1.75
N ILE A 162 -10.79 3.55 -2.05
CA ILE A 162 -11.60 3.67 -3.26
C ILE A 162 -13.06 3.83 -2.82
N GLY A 163 -13.69 4.93 -3.22
CA GLY A 163 -15.10 5.21 -2.94
C GLY A 163 -16.07 4.16 -3.52
N PRO A 164 -17.36 4.23 -3.16
CA PRO A 164 -18.38 3.36 -3.73
C PRO A 164 -18.44 3.50 -5.25
N GLU A 165 -18.48 2.39 -5.98
CA GLU A 165 -18.42 2.34 -7.46
C GLU A 165 -17.25 3.16 -8.05
N GLY A 166 -16.16 3.28 -7.29
CA GLY A 166 -14.99 4.09 -7.62
C GLY A 166 -13.87 3.32 -8.32
N PHE A 167 -13.00 4.08 -8.98
CA PHE A 167 -11.87 3.58 -9.76
C PHE A 167 -10.54 4.13 -9.20
N LEU A 168 -9.47 3.34 -9.31
CA LEU A 168 -8.11 3.74 -8.94
C LEU A 168 -7.13 3.33 -10.04
N VAL A 169 -6.59 4.31 -10.74
CA VAL A 169 -5.59 4.12 -11.81
C VAL A 169 -4.18 4.24 -11.23
N LEU A 170 -3.37 3.21 -11.47
CA LEU A 170 -1.96 3.12 -11.09
C LEU A 170 -1.09 3.11 -12.35
N SER A 171 -0.41 4.22 -12.62
CA SER A 171 0.60 4.28 -13.70
C SER A 171 1.85 3.46 -13.35
N ARG A 172 2.59 2.99 -14.36
CA ARG A 172 3.89 2.31 -14.18
C ARG A 172 4.90 3.08 -13.34
N PRO A 173 5.05 4.42 -13.47
CA PRO A 173 5.85 5.22 -12.53
C PRO A 173 5.40 5.13 -11.07
N THR A 174 4.14 4.80 -10.80
CA THR A 174 3.57 4.66 -9.45
C THR A 174 3.70 3.23 -8.92
N SER A 175 3.25 2.24 -9.69
CA SER A 175 3.25 0.82 -9.29
C SER A 175 4.64 0.18 -9.33
N LYS A 176 5.51 0.66 -10.23
CA LYS A 176 6.79 0.03 -10.66
C LYS A 176 6.62 -1.37 -11.27
N ILE A 177 5.39 -1.78 -11.55
CA ILE A 177 5.06 -2.97 -12.34
C ILE A 177 5.31 -2.63 -13.82
N THR A 178 5.81 -3.59 -14.59
CA THR A 178 5.91 -3.52 -16.04
C THR A 178 4.99 -4.59 -16.60
N LEU A 179 4.14 -4.23 -17.55
CA LEU A 179 3.19 -5.10 -18.23
C LEU A 179 3.85 -5.55 -19.54
N ASN A 180 4.30 -6.80 -19.59
CA ASN A 180 5.03 -7.31 -20.75
C ASN A 180 4.08 -7.42 -21.96
N ASN A 181 4.51 -6.91 -23.11
CA ASN A 181 3.71 -6.89 -24.35
C ASN A 181 3.27 -8.28 -24.89
N SER A 182 3.70 -9.39 -24.28
CA SER A 182 3.31 -10.76 -24.63
C SER A 182 3.37 -11.71 -23.43
N GLY A 183 2.32 -12.52 -23.25
CA GLY A 183 2.30 -13.68 -22.36
C GLY A 183 2.32 -13.35 -20.88
N ASP A 184 1.46 -12.45 -20.42
CA ASP A 184 1.59 -11.86 -19.07
C ASP A 184 0.23 -11.67 -18.37
N GLY A 185 0.25 -11.13 -17.15
CA GLY A 185 -0.91 -11.03 -16.27
C GLY A 185 -0.60 -10.41 -14.91
N LEU A 186 -1.64 -10.26 -14.10
CA LEU A 186 -1.60 -9.69 -12.77
C LEU A 186 -2.45 -10.52 -11.81
N ASN A 187 -1.98 -10.69 -10.58
CA ASN A 187 -2.78 -11.13 -9.44
C ASN A 187 -3.05 -9.95 -8.50
N LEU A 188 -4.32 -9.79 -8.10
CA LEU A 188 -4.72 -8.92 -6.98
C LEU A 188 -4.85 -9.77 -5.72
N ILE A 189 -4.12 -9.38 -4.67
CA ILE A 189 -3.90 -10.18 -3.46
C ILE A 189 -4.35 -9.40 -2.22
N GLN A 190 -5.10 -10.06 -1.35
CA GLN A 190 -5.54 -9.54 -0.05
C GLN A 190 -4.37 -9.61 0.96
N PRO A 191 -4.40 -8.82 2.06
CA PRO A 191 -3.30 -8.78 3.05
C PRO A 191 -3.09 -10.10 3.84
N ASP A 192 -4.00 -11.07 3.75
CA ASP A 192 -3.79 -12.46 4.23
C ASP A 192 -3.04 -13.36 3.22
N GLY A 193 -2.65 -12.81 2.06
CA GLY A 193 -1.99 -13.54 0.97
C GLY A 193 -2.94 -14.24 -0.01
N LYS A 194 -4.27 -14.09 0.14
CA LYS A 194 -5.24 -14.70 -0.77
C LYS A 194 -5.39 -13.90 -2.07
N ILE A 195 -5.20 -14.57 -3.21
CA ILE A 195 -5.55 -13.98 -4.52
C ILE A 195 -7.08 -13.85 -4.59
N THR A 196 -7.57 -12.63 -4.79
CA THR A 196 -9.01 -12.34 -4.90
C THR A 196 -9.46 -12.11 -6.34
N ASP A 197 -8.56 -11.69 -7.23
CA ASP A 197 -8.85 -11.48 -8.65
C ASP A 197 -7.56 -11.58 -9.48
N LYS A 198 -7.70 -11.80 -10.80
CA LYS A 198 -6.57 -11.92 -11.73
C LYS A 198 -6.96 -11.63 -13.18
N VAL A 199 -5.96 -11.26 -13.96
CA VAL A 199 -6.04 -11.09 -15.42
C VAL A 199 -4.81 -11.69 -16.09
N ASN A 200 -5.00 -12.34 -17.24
CA ASN A 200 -3.93 -12.88 -18.07
C ASN A 200 -4.24 -12.54 -19.54
N TYR A 201 -3.22 -12.25 -20.34
CA TYR A 201 -3.33 -11.96 -21.77
C TYR A 201 -2.14 -12.53 -22.56
N GLU A 202 -2.41 -13.08 -23.75
CA GLU A 202 -1.38 -13.71 -24.58
C GLU A 202 -0.51 -12.70 -25.34
N LYS A 203 -1.11 -11.60 -25.80
CA LYS A 203 -0.43 -10.57 -26.58
C LYS A 203 -1.15 -9.23 -26.43
N ALA A 204 -0.40 -8.19 -26.12
CA ALA A 204 -0.93 -6.83 -26.09
C ALA A 204 -1.16 -6.30 -27.51
N ILE A 205 -2.21 -5.49 -27.67
CA ILE A 205 -2.48 -4.75 -28.90
C ILE A 205 -2.09 -3.29 -28.66
N ARG A 206 -1.18 -2.76 -29.45
CA ARG A 206 -0.69 -1.38 -29.34
C ARG A 206 -1.86 -0.39 -29.37
N GLY A 207 -1.85 0.57 -28.44
CA GLY A 207 -2.88 1.60 -28.29
C GLY A 207 -4.22 1.10 -27.76
N GLN A 208 -4.33 -0.17 -27.35
CA GLN A 208 -5.56 -0.75 -26.82
C GLN A 208 -5.39 -1.23 -25.38
N SER A 209 -6.39 -0.97 -24.57
CA SER A 209 -6.50 -1.55 -23.24
C SER A 209 -7.24 -2.89 -23.29
N TYR A 210 -6.95 -3.73 -22.30
CA TYR A 210 -7.71 -4.94 -22.03
C TYR A 210 -8.72 -4.59 -20.93
N ASN A 211 -10.01 -4.74 -21.24
CA ASN A 211 -11.14 -4.21 -20.47
C ASN A 211 -11.97 -5.36 -19.89
N ARG A 212 -12.35 -5.29 -18.62
CA ARG A 212 -13.36 -6.17 -18.01
C ARG A 212 -14.76 -5.64 -18.29
N VAL A 213 -15.57 -6.38 -19.03
CA VAL A 213 -16.99 -6.07 -19.30
C VAL A 213 -17.80 -7.35 -19.14
N ASP A 214 -18.88 -7.31 -18.35
CA ASP A 214 -19.69 -8.47 -17.97
C ASP A 214 -18.86 -9.67 -17.47
N SER A 215 -17.82 -9.37 -16.66
CA SER A 215 -16.83 -10.34 -16.15
C SER A 215 -16.00 -11.07 -17.22
N LYS A 216 -16.01 -10.60 -18.47
CA LYS A 216 -15.14 -11.08 -19.56
C LYS A 216 -14.12 -10.01 -19.90
N TRP A 217 -12.96 -10.44 -20.37
CA TRP A 217 -11.93 -9.51 -20.85
C TRP A 217 -12.04 -9.31 -22.37
N THR A 218 -11.84 -8.09 -22.84
CA THR A 218 -11.94 -7.71 -24.27
C THR A 218 -10.97 -6.57 -24.57
N TRP A 219 -10.26 -6.66 -25.69
CA TRP A 219 -9.40 -5.57 -26.18
C TRP A 219 -10.25 -4.45 -26.78
N SER A 220 -9.92 -3.20 -26.45
CA SER A 220 -10.63 -1.99 -26.90
C SER A 220 -9.65 -0.86 -27.17
N ASN A 221 -9.92 -0.06 -28.21
CA ASN A 221 -9.25 1.22 -28.43
C ASN A 221 -9.92 2.39 -27.69
N ALA A 222 -11.09 2.18 -27.08
CA ALA A 222 -11.65 3.11 -26.11
C ALA A 222 -11.02 2.81 -24.75
N LEU A 223 -10.10 3.69 -24.33
CA LEU A 223 -9.49 3.68 -23.01
C LEU A 223 -10.43 4.37 -22.01
N THR A 224 -10.70 3.75 -20.86
CA THR A 224 -11.67 4.26 -19.87
C THR A 224 -11.11 4.56 -18.46
N PRO A 225 -9.85 5.04 -18.30
CA PRO A 225 -9.26 5.26 -16.97
C PRO A 225 -10.08 6.26 -16.13
N GLY A 226 -10.46 5.81 -14.93
CA GLY A 226 -11.31 6.53 -13.98
C GLY A 226 -12.82 6.38 -14.22
N SER A 227 -13.26 5.46 -15.08
CA SER A 227 -14.66 5.40 -15.56
C SER A 227 -15.12 4.00 -15.99
N THR A 228 -16.43 3.83 -16.20
CA THR A 228 -17.01 2.56 -16.65
C THR A 228 -16.57 2.17 -18.05
N ASN A 229 -15.98 0.96 -18.18
CA ASN A 229 -15.55 0.36 -19.44
C ASN A 229 -16.64 0.40 -20.52
N THR A 230 -16.30 0.96 -21.67
CA THR A 230 -17.21 1.11 -22.81
C THR A 230 -16.57 0.52 -24.06
N ILE A 231 -17.08 -0.63 -24.52
CA ILE A 231 -16.63 -1.22 -25.80
C ILE A 231 -17.39 -0.55 -26.94
N PRO A 232 -16.71 0.17 -27.87
CA PRO A 232 -17.38 0.70 -29.05
C PRO A 232 -17.91 -0.46 -29.91
N ALA A 233 -19.11 -0.30 -30.45
CA ALA A 233 -19.68 -1.31 -31.35
C ALA A 233 -18.72 -1.59 -32.52
N PRO A 234 -18.58 -2.84 -32.98
CA PRO A 234 -17.72 -3.15 -34.12
C PRO A 234 -18.08 -2.24 -35.29
N ILE A 235 -17.12 -1.42 -35.72
CA ILE A 235 -17.28 -0.61 -36.93
C ILE A 235 -17.52 -1.62 -38.04
N LYS A 236 -18.70 -1.58 -38.66
CA LYS A 236 -18.96 -2.37 -39.86
C LYS A 236 -17.94 -1.95 -40.90
N GLU A 237 -16.93 -2.80 -41.09
CA GLU A 237 -15.93 -2.64 -42.13
C GLU A 237 -16.67 -2.54 -43.46
N ILE A 238 -16.58 -1.38 -44.10
CA ILE A 238 -17.17 -1.16 -45.41
C ILE A 238 -16.23 -1.84 -46.40
N GLU A 239 -16.35 -3.16 -46.49
CA GLU A 239 -15.80 -4.00 -47.55
C GLU A 239 -16.02 -3.29 -48.89
N PRO A 240 -14.94 -2.85 -49.59
CA PRO A 240 -15.10 -2.21 -50.87
C PRO A 240 -15.65 -3.23 -51.86
N SER A 241 -16.92 -3.08 -52.22
CA SER A 241 -17.68 -4.07 -53.00
C SER A 241 -16.99 -4.34 -54.34
N ARG A 242 -16.30 -5.49 -54.43
CA ARG A 242 -15.73 -6.00 -55.68
C ARG A 242 -16.81 -6.59 -56.58
N GLU A 243 -17.72 -5.74 -57.07
CA GLU A 243 -18.63 -6.11 -58.15
C GLU A 243 -17.88 -6.13 -59.49
N GLY A 244 -17.43 -7.33 -59.86
CA GLY A 244 -17.54 -7.87 -61.21
C GLY A 244 -16.92 -7.11 -62.40
N ILE A 245 -15.66 -7.45 -62.73
CA ILE A 245 -15.24 -7.52 -64.13
C ILE A 245 -14.59 -8.89 -64.42
N LYS A 246 -15.28 -9.68 -65.25
CA LYS A 246 -14.81 -10.86 -66.01
C LYS A 246 -15.34 -10.66 -67.44
N ALA A 247 -14.68 -11.03 -68.54
CA ALA A 247 -13.32 -11.54 -68.72
C ALA A 247 -12.71 -11.07 -70.08
N PRO A 248 -12.24 -11.89 -71.04
CA PRO A 248 -10.83 -11.84 -71.49
C PRO A 248 -10.62 -11.49 -72.98
N VAL A 249 -9.44 -10.96 -73.33
CA VAL A 249 -8.90 -10.97 -74.72
C VAL A 249 -7.38 -11.24 -74.69
N SER A 250 -6.88 -11.80 -75.79
CA SER A 250 -5.63 -12.56 -76.00
C SER A 250 -4.34 -11.75 -76.19
N GLU A 251 -3.22 -12.50 -76.22
CA GLU A 251 -1.92 -12.05 -76.70
C GLU A 251 -1.94 -11.58 -78.16
N GLU A 252 -1.10 -10.58 -78.48
CA GLU A 252 -0.47 -10.45 -79.80
C GLU A 252 0.92 -9.82 -79.64
N GLU A 253 1.79 -10.05 -80.61
CA GLU A 253 3.24 -10.20 -80.44
C GLU A 253 4.04 -9.11 -81.18
N VAL A 254 5.00 -8.45 -80.51
CA VAL A 254 6.09 -7.71 -81.19
C VAL A 254 7.42 -7.81 -80.41
N GLU A 255 8.27 -8.71 -80.90
CA GLU A 255 9.74 -8.80 -80.78
C GLU A 255 10.45 -7.43 -81.07
N GLU A 256 11.70 -7.10 -80.72
CA GLU A 256 12.90 -7.85 -80.30
C GLU A 256 13.99 -6.87 -79.73
N VAL A 257 15.20 -7.40 -79.45
CA VAL A 257 16.52 -6.73 -79.31
C VAL A 257 16.86 -5.97 -78.01
N LEU A 258 17.39 -6.73 -77.04
CA LEU A 258 18.48 -6.27 -76.16
C LEU A 258 19.85 -6.39 -76.85
N PRO A 259 20.84 -5.57 -76.46
CA PRO A 259 22.20 -6.09 -76.31
C PRO A 259 22.74 -5.93 -74.88
N LYS A 260 23.29 -7.02 -74.35
CA LYS A 260 23.94 -7.09 -73.02
C LYS A 260 25.29 -6.35 -73.03
N ARG A 261 25.63 -5.64 -71.93
CA ARG A 261 26.97 -5.68 -71.28
C ARG A 261 27.08 -4.79 -70.03
N GLY A 262 27.82 -5.29 -69.03
CA GLY A 262 28.65 -4.44 -68.15
C GLY A 262 28.09 -4.09 -66.76
N LEU A 263 28.59 -4.78 -65.73
CA LEU A 263 28.65 -4.24 -64.36
C LEU A 263 29.86 -3.29 -64.26
N ALA A 264 29.65 -2.04 -63.82
CA ALA A 264 30.52 -1.31 -62.86
C ALA A 264 30.24 0.22 -62.79
N ALA A 265 30.44 0.75 -61.58
CA ALA A 265 30.85 2.12 -61.22
C ALA A 265 29.87 3.32 -61.33
N LEU A 266 29.72 3.97 -60.16
CA LEU A 266 29.50 5.40 -59.87
C LEU A 266 28.69 6.27 -60.85
N GLY A 267 27.57 6.80 -60.34
CA GLY A 267 26.78 7.85 -60.97
C GLY A 267 25.74 8.42 -60.00
N GLU A 268 26.18 9.24 -59.06
CA GLU A 268 25.30 10.10 -58.26
C GLU A 268 24.49 11.03 -59.18
N GLN A 269 23.20 11.27 -58.87
CA GLN A 269 22.46 12.54 -59.09
C GLN A 269 21.01 12.38 -58.59
N ILE A 270 20.69 13.01 -57.46
CA ILE A 270 19.31 13.35 -57.07
C ILE A 270 19.08 14.84 -57.41
N PRO A 271 18.21 15.18 -58.36
CA PRO A 271 17.54 16.48 -58.41
C PRO A 271 16.37 16.45 -57.41
N LYS A 272 16.29 17.39 -56.45
CA LYS A 272 15.61 18.70 -56.57
C LYS A 272 14.08 18.58 -56.76
N GLU A 273 13.23 19.30 -56.03
CA GLU A 273 13.46 20.37 -55.04
C GLU A 273 12.20 20.71 -54.23
N THR A 274 12.42 21.36 -53.08
CA THR A 274 11.52 22.21 -52.26
C THR A 274 10.56 21.53 -51.26
N ALA A 275 10.38 22.05 -50.03
CA ALA A 275 10.85 23.31 -49.46
C ALA A 275 11.65 23.13 -48.15
N SER A 276 12.67 23.96 -47.96
CA SER A 276 13.55 23.98 -46.78
C SER A 276 13.06 24.96 -45.70
N PHE A 277 13.07 24.52 -44.44
CA PHE A 277 13.14 25.43 -43.29
C PHE A 277 14.60 25.54 -42.82
N PRO A 278 15.17 26.75 -42.64
CA PRO A 278 16.60 26.92 -42.36
C PRO A 278 16.95 26.63 -40.89
N PRO A 279 18.01 25.85 -40.60
CA PRO A 279 18.38 25.43 -39.24
C PRO A 279 19.15 26.50 -38.43
N PHE A 280 18.73 27.77 -38.51
CA PHE A 280 19.32 28.87 -37.71
C PHE A 280 18.35 29.53 -36.72
N LEU A 281 17.07 29.12 -36.68
CA LEU A 281 16.10 29.65 -35.72
C LEU A 281 16.05 28.89 -34.37
N ALA A 282 16.72 27.74 -34.25
CA ALA A 282 16.79 26.99 -32.99
C ALA A 282 17.69 27.64 -31.91
N ALA A 283 18.60 28.55 -32.30
CA ALA A 283 19.56 29.18 -31.38
C ALA A 283 19.01 30.43 -30.64
N LEU A 284 17.93 31.04 -31.10
CA LEU A 284 17.45 32.32 -30.55
C LEU A 284 16.49 32.15 -29.36
N PHE A 285 15.76 31.03 -29.27
CA PHE A 285 14.81 30.78 -28.18
C PHE A 285 15.47 30.40 -26.84
N VAL A 286 16.68 29.84 -26.86
CA VAL A 286 17.43 29.49 -25.64
C VAL A 286 18.06 30.72 -24.96
N ALA A 287 18.34 31.79 -25.72
CA ALA A 287 18.96 33.01 -25.18
C ALA A 287 17.98 33.89 -24.38
N ILE A 288 16.68 33.90 -24.71
CA ILE A 288 15.70 34.83 -24.13
C ILE A 288 15.21 34.37 -22.74
N PHE A 289 15.14 33.06 -22.49
CA PHE A 289 14.71 32.52 -21.18
C PHE A 289 15.83 32.45 -20.12
N SER A 290 17.10 32.55 -20.51
CA SER A 290 18.22 32.60 -19.56
C SER A 290 18.33 33.96 -18.84
N GLY A 291 18.19 35.06 -19.60
CA GLY A 291 18.38 36.42 -19.06
C GLY A 291 17.30 36.87 -18.04
N THR A 292 16.06 36.44 -18.22
CA THR A 292 14.93 36.80 -17.33
C THR A 292 15.05 36.13 -15.95
N ILE A 293 15.56 34.89 -15.91
CA ILE A 293 15.82 34.15 -14.66
C ILE A 293 16.96 34.81 -13.87
N ILE A 294 18.05 35.20 -14.53
CA ILE A 294 19.19 35.88 -13.86
C ILE A 294 18.77 37.27 -13.32
N LEU A 295 17.97 38.04 -14.07
CA LEU A 295 17.47 39.34 -13.62
C LEU A 295 16.48 39.24 -12.44
N THR A 296 15.60 38.24 -12.42
CA THR A 296 14.66 38.02 -11.31
C THR A 296 15.36 37.53 -10.04
N LEU A 297 16.34 36.63 -10.16
CA LEU A 297 17.18 36.21 -9.02
C LEU A 297 17.99 37.37 -8.43
N LYS A 298 18.67 38.17 -9.27
CA LYS A 298 19.47 39.32 -8.80
C LYS A 298 18.62 40.41 -8.14
N LYS A 299 17.36 40.60 -8.58
CA LYS A 299 16.41 41.53 -7.96
C LYS A 299 15.87 41.00 -6.62
N ARG A 300 15.77 39.69 -6.46
CA ARG A 300 15.31 39.05 -5.21
C ARG A 300 16.35 39.12 -4.09
N VAL A 301 17.64 38.86 -4.41
CA VAL A 301 18.75 38.99 -3.44
C VAL A 301 18.87 40.43 -2.93
N LYS A 302 18.81 41.43 -3.82
CA LYS A 302 18.95 42.84 -3.44
C LYS A 302 17.79 43.38 -2.58
N ASN A 303 16.65 42.68 -2.54
CA ASN A 303 15.54 42.98 -1.63
C ASN A 303 15.68 42.27 -0.28
N LEU A 304 16.46 41.20 -0.16
CA LEU A 304 16.74 40.52 1.11
C LEU A 304 17.78 41.32 1.93
N ASP A 305 18.82 41.85 1.28
CA ASP A 305 19.81 42.76 1.90
C ASP A 305 19.20 44.07 2.45
N LEU A 306 17.96 44.41 2.06
CA LEU A 306 17.19 45.57 2.52
C LEU A 306 16.17 45.23 3.62
N LEU A 307 16.08 43.96 4.04
CA LEU A 307 15.24 43.49 5.15
C LEU A 307 16.07 43.07 6.38
N GLU A 308 17.40 43.03 6.28
CA GLU A 308 18.36 42.79 7.38
C GLU A 308 19.15 44.05 7.78
N LYS A 309 18.58 45.25 7.55
CA LYS A 309 19.09 46.55 8.04
C LYS A 309 17.99 47.40 8.64
#